data_AF-A0A1Y2J5L4-F1
#
_entry.id   AF-A0A1Y2J5L4-F1
#
_cell.length_a   1.000
_cell.length_b   1.000
_cell.length_c   1.000
_cell.angle_alpha   90.00
_cell.angle_beta   90.00
_cell.angle_gamma   90.00
#
_symmetry.space_group_name_H-M   'P 1'
#
loop_
_entity.id
_entity.type
_entity.pdbx_description
1 polymer ?
#
loop_
_entity_poly.entity_id
_entity_poly.type
_entity_poly.pdbx_seq_one_letter_code
_entity_poly.pdbx_strand_id
1 'polypeptide(L)' 'MPAKKRCEFQAESRCNQAVLRLVGKCPHCRLEFCGDHRMPEHHQCQNLENCRQQAFEKNKAKLESERTVASKMAMA' A
#
# COMPACT_ATOMS: atom_id res chain seq x y z
N MET A 1 -2.06 18.75 27.43
CA MET A 1 -1.22 18.10 26.40
C MET A 1 -2.11 17.16 25.59
N PRO A 2 -2.12 17.21 24.25
CA PRO A 2 -3.00 16.35 23.46
C PRO A 2 -2.64 14.87 23.69
N ALA A 3 -3.65 14.04 23.95
CA ALA A 3 -3.48 12.62 24.20
C ALA A 3 -2.67 11.97 23.06
N LYS A 4 -1.66 11.17 23.42
CA LYS A 4 -0.85 10.45 22.45
C LYS A 4 -1.73 9.35 21.86
N LYS A 5 -1.99 9.42 20.55
CA LYS A 5 -2.70 8.35 19.84
C LYS A 5 -1.93 7.04 19.99
N ARG A 6 -2.67 5.95 20.17
CA ARG A 6 -2.13 4.59 20.29
C ARG A 6 -2.19 3.88 18.95
N CYS A 7 -1.34 2.88 18.79
CA CYS A 7 -1.28 2.06 17.60
C CYS A 7 -2.65 1.45 17.29
N GLU A 8 -3.13 1.64 16.06
CA GLU A 8 -4.42 1.13 15.57
C GLU A 8 -4.35 -0.36 15.16
N PHE A 9 -3.33 -1.08 15.61
CA PHE A 9 -3.13 -2.50 15.30
C PHE A 9 -4.04 -3.34 16.18
N GLN A 10 -5.01 -4.03 15.55
CA GLN A 10 -6.01 -4.87 16.20
C GLN A 10 -5.84 -6.35 15.81
N ALA A 11 -4.65 -6.92 16.03
CA ALA A 11 -4.49 -8.38 16.02
C ALA A 11 -4.79 -8.98 17.40
N GLU A 12 -4.51 -10.28 17.58
CA GLU A 12 -4.71 -11.04 18.82
C GLU A 12 -4.21 -10.30 20.09
N SER A 13 -3.14 -9.50 19.97
CA SER A 13 -2.73 -8.56 21.00
C SER A 13 -2.90 -7.11 20.55
N ARG A 14 -3.73 -6.34 21.27
CA ARG A 14 -3.82 -4.89 21.06
C ARG A 14 -2.49 -4.23 21.43
N CYS A 15 -1.87 -3.57 20.45
CA CYS A 15 -0.64 -2.84 20.68
C CYS A 15 -0.91 -1.56 21.49
N ASN A 16 -0.26 -1.42 22.65
CA ASN A 16 -0.40 -0.26 23.53
C ASN A 16 0.64 0.84 23.30
N GLN A 17 1.46 0.71 22.24
CA GLN A 17 2.52 1.67 21.92
C GLN A 17 1.96 2.98 21.33
N ALA A 18 2.71 4.06 21.51
CA ALA A 18 2.37 5.36 20.94
C ALA A 18 2.60 5.38 19.42
N VAL A 19 1.72 6.07 18.70
CA VAL A 19 1.84 6.29 17.25
C VAL A 19 3.00 7.22 16.94
N LEU A 20 3.74 6.91 15.87
CA LEU A 20 4.70 7.82 15.27
C LEU A 20 3.96 8.87 14.42
N ARG A 21 3.97 10.15 14.82
CA ARG A 21 3.23 11.21 14.11
C ARG A 21 3.69 11.47 12.67
N LEU A 22 4.99 11.31 12.38
CA LEU A 22 5.52 11.50 11.03
C LEU A 22 5.44 10.24 10.16
N VAL A 23 5.80 9.08 10.73
CA VAL A 23 6.09 7.86 9.97
C VAL A 23 5.13 6.70 10.30
N GLY A 24 4.19 6.91 11.22
CA GLY A 24 3.25 5.89 11.67
C GLY A 24 2.03 5.76 10.77
N LYS A 25 1.80 6.67 9.82
CA LYS A 25 0.64 6.60 8.93
C LYS A 25 0.94 5.70 7.75
N CYS A 26 0.23 4.58 7.64
CA CYS A 26 0.35 3.69 6.48
C CYS A 26 -0.28 4.35 5.23
N PRO A 27 0.40 4.38 4.07
CA PRO A 27 -0.14 5.00 2.86
C PRO A 27 -1.33 4.24 2.25
N HIS A 28 -1.47 2.94 2.56
CA HIS A 28 -2.51 2.09 1.99
C HIS A 28 -3.82 2.16 2.78
N CYS A 29 -3.78 1.88 4.09
CA CYS A 29 -4.97 1.90 4.95
C CYS A 29 -5.19 3.24 5.66
N ARG A 30 -4.24 4.18 5.59
CA ARG A 30 -4.28 5.51 6.27
C ARG A 30 -4.41 5.45 7.79
N LEU A 31 -4.23 4.27 8.37
CA LEU A 31 -4.22 4.04 9.81
C LEU A 31 -2.86 4.43 10.42
N GLU A 32 -2.89 4.69 11.72
CA GLU A 32 -1.78 5.20 12.52
C GLU A 32 -1.16 4.08 13.39
N PHE A 33 0.14 3.86 13.25
CA PHE A 33 0.88 2.76 13.87
C PHE A 33 2.10 3.23 14.67
N CYS A 34 2.59 2.36 15.56
CA CYS A 34 3.85 2.56 16.28
C CYS A 34 5.06 2.20 15.39
N GLY A 35 6.28 2.40 15.90
CA GLY A 35 7.51 2.07 15.17
C GLY A 35 7.63 0.61 14.74
N ASP A 36 7.05 -0.29 15.52
CA ASP A 36 7.08 -1.72 15.26
C ASP A 36 6.05 -2.13 14.18
N HIS A 37 4.82 -1.60 14.26
CA HIS A 37 3.74 -1.95 13.33
C HIS A 37 3.63 -1.05 12.10
N ARG A 38 4.58 -0.14 11.87
CA ARG A 38 4.53 0.80 10.72
C ARG A 38 4.57 0.09 9.37
N MET A 39 5.19 -1.09 9.32
CA MET A 39 5.34 -1.87 8.10
C MET A 39 4.05 -2.61 7.77
N PRO A 40 3.62 -2.63 6.50
CA PRO A 40 2.39 -3.34 6.11
C PRO A 40 2.39 -4.84 6.41
N GLU A 41 3.57 -5.46 6.44
CA GLU A 41 3.77 -6.86 6.83
C GLU A 41 3.45 -7.09 8.31
N HIS A 42 3.79 -6.13 9.18
CA HIS A 42 3.62 -6.24 10.61
C HIS A 42 2.18 -5.99 11.06
N HIS A 43 1.47 -5.07 10.40
CA HIS A 43 0.07 -4.79 10.74
C HIS A 43 -0.96 -5.53 9.87
N GLN A 44 -0.50 -6.48 9.04
CA GLN A 44 -1.34 -7.24 8.09
C GLN A 44 -2.31 -6.32 7.34
N CYS A 45 -1.75 -5.38 6.57
CA CYS A 45 -2.55 -4.36 5.92
C CYS A 45 -3.61 -4.96 4.97
N GLN A 46 -4.89 -4.82 5.30
CA GLN A 46 -6.00 -5.32 4.48
C GLN A 46 -6.02 -4.73 3.05
N ASN A 47 -5.49 -3.51 2.88
CA ASN A 47 -5.49 -2.83 1.59
C ASN A 47 -4.25 -3.14 0.74
N LEU A 48 -3.34 -4.01 1.20
CA LEU A 48 -2.13 -4.35 0.45
C LEU A 48 -2.44 -5.14 -0.82
N GLU A 49 -3.34 -6.11 -0.72
CA GLU A 49 -3.77 -6.94 -1.84
C GLU A 49 -4.52 -6.11 -2.90
N ASN A 50 -5.44 -5.24 -2.46
CA ASN A 50 -6.14 -4.34 -3.38
C ASN A 50 -5.18 -3.36 -4.08
N CYS A 51 -4.19 -2.84 -3.35
CA CYS A 51 -3.17 -1.97 -3.92
C CYS A 51 -2.29 -2.72 -4.95
N ARG A 52 -1.91 -3.96 -4.66
CA ARG A 52 -1.20 -4.84 -5.62
C ARG A 52 -2.02 -5.05 -6.88
N GLN A 53 -3.32 -5.36 -6.75
CA GLN A 53 -4.18 -5.58 -7.90
C GLN A 53 -4.30 -4.33 -8.78
N GLN A 54 -4.51 -3.15 -8.17
CA GLN A 54 -4.52 -1.88 -8.90
C GLN A 54 -3.19 -1.57 -9.60
N ALA A 55 -2.06 -1.85 -8.95
CA ALA A 55 -0.74 -1.64 -9.55
C ALA A 55 -0.52 -2.59 -10.74
N PHE A 56 -1.00 -3.83 -10.64
CA PHE A 56 -0.99 -4.81 -11.71
C PHE A 56 -1.84 -4.37 -12.90
N GLU A 57 -3.07 -3.91 -12.64
CA GLU A 57 -3.99 -3.48 -13.68
C GLU A 57 -3.47 -2.25 -14.43
N LYS A 58 -2.90 -1.28 -13.71
CA LYS A 58 -2.23 -0.12 -14.31
C LYS A 58 -1.00 -0.50 -15.13
N ASN A 59 -0.18 -1.43 -14.64
CA ASN A 59 0.96 -1.94 -15.40
C ASN A 59 0.51 -2.67 -16.65
N LYS A 60 -0.51 -3.52 -16.53
CA LYS A 60 -1.10 -4.22 -17.67
C LYS A 60 -1.63 -3.23 -18.70
N ALA A 61 -2.41 -2.23 -18.28
CA ALA A 61 -2.93 -1.21 -19.19
C ALA A 61 -1.82 -0.43 -19.89
N LYS A 62 -0.75 -0.05 -19.17
CA LYS A 62 0.43 0.58 -19.79
C LYS A 62 1.13 -0.35 -20.77
N LEU A 63 1.40 -1.59 -20.38
CA LEU A 63 2.03 -2.59 -21.25
C LEU A 63 1.21 -2.86 -22.51
N GLU A 64 -0.12 -2.91 -22.42
CA GLU A 64 -0.98 -3.08 -23.60
C GLU A 64 -1.03 -1.80 -24.45
N SER A 65 -1.01 -0.61 -23.83
CA SER A 65 -0.95 0.67 -24.53
C SER A 65 0.38 0.91 -25.25
N GLU A 66 1.48 0.43 -24.66
CA GLU A 66 2.84 0.56 -25.20
C GLU A 66 3.25 -0.68 -26.00
N ARG A 67 2.36 -1.66 -26.16
CA ARG A 67 2.59 -2.85 -26.97
C ARG A 67 2.80 -2.41 -28.41
N THR A 68 4.05 -2.42 -28.86
CA THR A 68 4.40 -2.22 -30.27
C THR A 68 3.71 -3.30 -31.09
N VAL A 69 2.62 -2.94 -31.77
CA VAL A 69 2.07 -3.75 -32.86
C VAL A 69 3.04 -3.65 -34.02
N ALA A 70 3.47 -4.79 -34.58
CA ALA A 70 4.35 -4.78 -35.73
C ALA A 70 3.71 -3.93 -36.84
N SER A 71 4.33 -2.79 -37.16
CA SER A 71 3.91 -1.97 -38.29
C SER A 71 3.90 -2.86 -39.52
N LYS A 72 2.70 -3.03 -40.10
CA LYS A 72 2.52 -3.75 -41.36
C LYS A 72 3.30 -2.97 -42.42
N MET A 73 4.55 -3.34 -42.67
CA MET A 73 5.32 -2.81 -43.79
C MET A 73 4.52 -3.14 -45.05
N ALA A 74 4.08 -2.11 -45.76
CA ALA A 74 3.34 -2.23 -47.01
C ALA A 74 4.14 -3.13 -47.96
N MET A 75 3.49 -4.19 -48.46
CA MET A 75 4.05 -4.96 -49.57
C MET A 75 3.93 -4.10 -50.82
N ALA A 76 5.09 -3.76 -51.39
CA ALA A 76 5.23 -3.12 -52.69
C ALA A 76 5.01 -4.13 -53.82
#